data_AF-A0A2V9HTI5-F1
#
_entry.id   AF-A0A2V9HTI5-F1
#
_cell.length_a   1.000
_cell.length_b   1.000
_cell.length_c   1.000
_cell.angle_alpha   90.00
_cell.angle_beta   90.00
_cell.angle_gamma   90.00
#
_symmetry.space_group_name_H-M   'P 1'
#
loop_
_entity.id
_entity.type
_entity.pdbx_description
1 polymer ?
#
loop_
_entity_poly.entity_id
_entity_poly.type
_entity_poly.pdbx_seq_one_letter_code
_entity_poly.pdbx_strand_id
1 'polypeptide(L)'
;MKWFVRLFSRRRLYTDLSEEIQEHLEEKIEELVASGMSRKEAASMARREFGNVTLVEEESRDAWRWPSFENVFMDVRYGVRMLRKSPGFTAVATLTLALGIGANAAIFGLMDSALLRGLPFREPERLVHIWTIEADHDWHTPTPAQYLTVRKESESFEPIAAAGWADYFYDGDDSVSQNLPGFLVTANWLLTLGVRPLLGRNFRDDEQIAGQDAVAILSYDCWRTRFHADPQIAGKQIVLNRRPVTVIGVLPQSLGPYYQDEIFAPLVLDSYASQGNVRAGKMRVQIIARLKPGVTLGQARSEAEVIAGQFKNPGAPADQADRFVVEDFAETLRHLGPTKPPRLTDLT
;
A
#
# COMPACT_ATOMS: atom_id res chain seq x y z
N MET A 1 -20.97 19.84 10.16
CA MET A 1 -21.95 20.42 11.11
C MET A 1 -22.18 21.94 10.92
N LYS A 2 -22.12 22.50 9.70
CA LYS A 2 -22.43 23.94 9.44
C LYS A 2 -23.83 24.17 8.84
N TRP A 3 -24.49 23.12 8.37
CA TRP A 3 -25.83 23.22 7.78
C TRP A 3 -26.96 23.35 8.82
N PHE A 4 -26.80 22.81 10.04
CA PHE A 4 -27.77 22.99 11.13
C PHE A 4 -27.94 24.45 11.58
N VAL A 5 -26.88 25.27 11.52
CA VAL A 5 -26.93 26.68 11.93
C VAL A 5 -27.72 27.53 10.91
N ARG A 6 -27.71 27.16 9.63
CA ARG A 6 -28.54 27.82 8.60
C ARG A 6 -30.04 27.57 8.81
N LEU A 7 -30.43 26.43 9.37
CA LEU A 7 -31.83 26.15 9.71
C LEU A 7 -32.37 27.06 10.83
N PHE A 8 -31.51 27.53 11.75
CA PHE A 8 -31.88 28.44 12.84
C PHE A 8 -31.90 29.93 12.44
N SER A 9 -31.41 30.28 11.24
CA SER A 9 -31.53 31.65 10.70
C SER A 9 -32.93 31.98 10.17
N ARG A 10 -33.80 30.96 10.06
CA ARG A 10 -35.17 31.06 9.52
C ARG A 10 -36.03 32.10 10.26
N ARG A 11 -36.00 32.11 11.60
CA ARG A 11 -36.74 33.11 12.38
C ARG A 11 -36.20 34.51 12.16
N ARG A 12 -34.88 34.65 12.10
CA ARG A 12 -34.21 35.96 11.99
C ARG A 12 -34.49 36.61 10.63
N LEU A 13 -34.39 35.86 9.52
CA LEU A 13 -34.76 36.35 8.19
C LEU A 13 -36.24 36.76 8.05
N TYR A 14 -37.15 36.05 8.71
CA TYR A 14 -38.56 36.44 8.70
C TYR A 14 -38.86 37.62 9.62
N THR A 15 -38.15 37.72 10.74
CA THR A 15 -38.27 38.86 11.65
C THR A 15 -37.67 40.12 11.03
N ASP A 16 -36.49 40.02 10.40
CA ASP A 16 -35.84 41.12 9.68
C ASP A 16 -36.75 41.67 8.56
N LEU A 17 -37.43 40.81 7.79
CA LEU A 17 -38.34 41.26 6.73
C LEU A 17 -39.57 42.00 7.28
N SER A 18 -40.18 41.51 8.36
CA SER A 18 -41.31 42.20 8.99
C SER A 18 -40.88 43.51 9.66
N GLU A 19 -39.66 43.56 10.22
CA GLU A 19 -39.06 44.78 10.77
C GLU A 19 -38.77 45.80 9.66
N GLU A 20 -38.17 45.39 8.54
CA GLU A 20 -37.87 46.26 7.39
C GLU A 20 -39.15 46.86 6.77
N ILE A 21 -40.23 46.06 6.67
CA ILE A 21 -41.54 46.55 6.21
C ILE A 21 -42.13 47.58 7.20
N GLN A 22 -41.97 47.36 8.51
CA GLN A 22 -42.43 48.32 9.52
C GLN A 22 -41.63 49.62 9.49
N GLU A 23 -40.30 49.55 9.34
CA GLU A 23 -39.43 50.72 9.22
C GLU A 23 -39.81 51.55 8.00
N HIS A 24 -40.03 50.93 6.83
CA HIS A 24 -40.48 51.66 5.65
C HIS A 24 -41.86 52.30 5.81
N LEU A 25 -42.78 51.63 6.51
CA LEU A 25 -44.08 52.22 6.82
C LEU A 25 -43.96 53.42 7.78
N GLU A 26 -43.09 53.36 8.78
CA GLU A 26 -42.84 54.48 9.71
C GLU A 26 -42.16 55.66 9.02
N GLU A 27 -41.16 55.41 8.18
CA GLU A 27 -40.47 56.44 7.41
C GLU A 27 -41.45 57.19 6.50
N LYS A 28 -42.37 56.46 5.85
CA LYS A 28 -43.43 57.05 5.02
C LYS A 28 -44.44 57.86 5.84
N ILE A 29 -44.75 57.41 7.06
CA ILE A 29 -45.63 58.15 7.98
C ILE A 29 -44.96 59.45 8.41
N GLU A 30 -43.66 59.44 8.72
CA GLU A 30 -42.93 60.65 9.11
C GLU A 30 -42.81 61.65 7.95
N GLU A 31 -42.60 61.19 6.73
CA GLU A 31 -42.58 62.04 5.53
C GLU A 31 -43.94 62.72 5.28
N LEU A 32 -45.04 61.98 5.46
CA LEU A 32 -46.40 62.51 5.34
C LEU A 32 -46.77 63.47 6.49
N VAL A 33 -46.23 63.25 7.69
CA VAL A 33 -46.39 64.19 8.82
C VAL A 33 -45.58 65.46 8.59
N ALA A 34 -44.34 65.34 8.07
CA ALA A 34 -43.48 66.47 7.75
C ALA A 34 -44.06 67.35 6.63
N SER A 35 -44.86 66.77 5.72
CA SER A 35 -45.62 67.51 4.70
C SER A 35 -46.93 68.13 5.20
N GLY A 36 -47.23 68.02 6.50
CA GLY A 36 -48.31 68.77 7.17
C GLY A 36 -49.57 67.96 7.50
N MET A 37 -49.58 66.63 7.29
CA MET A 37 -50.71 65.80 7.72
C MET A 37 -50.68 65.47 9.21
N SER A 38 -51.86 65.21 9.78
CA SER A 38 -51.95 64.63 11.12
C SER A 38 -51.41 63.19 11.10
N ARG A 39 -50.71 62.77 12.16
CA ARG A 39 -50.11 61.43 12.27
C ARG A 39 -51.11 60.29 12.03
N LYS A 40 -52.38 60.52 12.39
CA LYS A 40 -53.47 59.54 12.23
C LYS A 40 -53.89 59.40 10.76
N GLU A 41 -53.92 60.49 10.02
CA GLU A 41 -54.21 60.49 8.58
C GLU A 41 -53.02 59.92 7.78
N ALA A 42 -51.79 60.34 8.12
CA ALA A 42 -50.56 59.82 7.53
C ALA A 42 -50.44 58.29 7.66
N ALA A 43 -50.73 57.73 8.84
CA ALA A 43 -50.73 56.29 9.08
C ALA A 43 -51.78 55.54 8.23
N SER A 44 -52.95 56.15 8.01
CA SER A 44 -54.00 55.55 7.19
C SER A 44 -53.67 55.58 5.69
N MET A 45 -52.98 56.63 5.24
CA MET A 45 -52.55 56.81 3.86
C MET A 45 -51.37 55.90 3.51
N ALA A 46 -50.34 55.84 4.37
CA ALA A 46 -49.19 54.95 4.19
C ALA A 46 -49.60 53.48 4.08
N ARG A 47 -50.54 53.01 4.91
CA ARG A 47 -51.08 51.63 4.82
C ARG A 47 -51.89 51.37 3.55
N ARG A 48 -52.60 52.38 3.03
CA ARG A 48 -53.34 52.25 1.76
C ARG A 48 -52.41 52.21 0.56
N GLU A 49 -51.33 52.97 0.60
CA GLU A 49 -50.34 53.05 -0.48
C GLU A 49 -49.43 51.81 -0.52
N PHE A 50 -49.03 51.29 0.64
CA PHE A 50 -48.22 50.06 0.74
C PHE A 50 -49.00 48.79 0.33
N GLY A 51 -50.34 48.81 0.44
CA GLY A 51 -51.20 47.70 0.04
C GLY A 51 -51.28 46.57 1.08
N ASN A 52 -51.57 45.35 0.63
CA ASN A 52 -51.75 44.21 1.53
C ASN A 52 -50.40 43.64 1.98
N VAL A 53 -49.89 44.17 3.10
CA VAL A 53 -48.63 43.73 3.75
C VAL A 53 -48.57 42.21 3.92
N THR A 54 -49.68 41.58 4.33
CA THR A 54 -49.73 40.13 4.56
C THR A 54 -49.47 39.33 3.28
N LEU A 55 -49.93 39.82 2.13
CA LEU A 55 -49.72 39.14 0.84
C LEU A 55 -48.25 39.22 0.42
N VAL A 56 -47.61 40.37 0.59
CA VAL A 56 -46.19 40.59 0.27
C VAL A 56 -45.29 39.73 1.17
N GLU A 57 -45.66 39.58 2.44
CA GLU A 57 -44.99 38.65 3.35
C GLU A 57 -45.14 37.18 2.91
N GLU A 58 -46.32 36.76 2.44
CA GLU A 58 -46.55 35.39 1.96
C GLU A 58 -45.81 35.06 0.66
N GLU A 59 -45.82 35.95 -0.34
CA GLU A 59 -45.09 35.75 -1.60
C GLU A 59 -43.57 35.68 -1.37
N SER A 60 -43.06 36.53 -0.48
CA SER A 60 -41.64 36.51 -0.09
C SER A 60 -41.27 35.23 0.67
N ARG A 61 -42.18 34.73 1.51
CA ARG A 61 -42.01 33.43 2.20
C ARG A 61 -41.97 32.26 1.24
N ASP A 62 -42.78 32.27 0.19
CA ASP A 62 -42.81 31.20 -0.82
C ASP A 62 -41.59 31.24 -1.74
N ALA A 63 -41.13 32.43 -2.15
CA ALA A 63 -39.90 32.59 -2.94
C ALA A 63 -38.64 32.15 -2.15
N TRP A 64 -38.65 32.29 -0.82
CA TRP A 64 -37.56 31.88 0.06
C TRP A 64 -37.72 30.45 0.62
N ARG A 65 -38.64 29.64 0.09
CA ARG A 65 -38.69 28.20 0.38
C ARG A 65 -37.45 27.51 -0.18
N TRP A 66 -36.40 27.45 0.64
CA TRP A 66 -35.30 26.53 0.42
C TRP A 66 -35.85 25.09 0.37
N PRO A 67 -35.29 24.18 -0.44
CA PRO A 67 -35.77 22.81 -0.56
C PRO A 67 -35.80 22.17 0.84
N SER A 68 -37.00 21.98 1.38
CA SER A 68 -37.17 21.35 2.68
C SER A 68 -36.86 19.85 2.55
N PHE A 69 -36.38 19.22 3.61
CA PHE A 69 -36.07 17.77 3.60
C PHE A 69 -37.24 16.91 3.12
N GLU A 70 -38.46 17.34 3.41
CA GLU A 70 -39.69 16.73 2.94
C GLU A 70 -39.84 16.79 1.41
N ASN A 71 -39.45 17.90 0.77
CA ASN A 71 -39.47 18.04 -0.69
C ASN A 71 -38.44 17.12 -1.34
N VAL A 72 -37.21 17.07 -0.82
CA VAL A 72 -36.19 16.15 -1.31
C VAL A 72 -36.64 14.69 -1.16
N PHE A 73 -37.30 14.34 -0.06
CA PHE A 73 -37.83 12.99 0.15
C PHE A 73 -38.99 12.66 -0.79
N MET A 74 -39.91 13.61 -1.01
CA MET A 74 -40.97 13.47 -2.01
C MET A 74 -40.41 13.30 -3.42
N ASP A 75 -39.41 14.09 -3.80
CA ASP A 75 -38.77 14.04 -5.10
C ASP A 75 -38.05 12.71 -5.33
N VAL A 76 -37.33 12.20 -4.31
CA VAL A 76 -36.71 10.88 -4.34
C VAL A 76 -37.77 9.78 -4.48
N ARG A 77 -38.85 9.82 -3.69
CA ARG A 77 -39.95 8.86 -3.77
C ARG A 77 -40.63 8.88 -5.14
N TYR A 78 -40.84 10.08 -5.69
CA TYR A 78 -41.40 10.26 -7.02
C TYR A 78 -40.46 9.71 -8.10
N GLY A 79 -39.16 10.01 -8.00
CA GLY A 79 -38.11 9.47 -8.86
C GLY A 79 -38.07 7.94 -8.86
N VAL A 80 -38.09 7.30 -7.68
CA VAL A 80 -38.15 5.84 -7.56
C VAL A 80 -39.42 5.28 -8.22
N ARG A 81 -40.56 5.96 -8.07
CA ARG A 81 -41.82 5.53 -8.72
C ARG A 81 -41.74 5.64 -10.24
N MET A 82 -41.07 6.67 -10.76
CA MET A 82 -40.79 6.85 -12.19
C MET A 82 -39.89 5.72 -12.72
N LEU A 83 -38.79 5.41 -12.03
CA LEU A 83 -37.87 4.33 -12.40
C LEU A 83 -38.58 2.97 -12.47
N ARG A 84 -39.51 2.70 -11.55
CA ARG A 84 -40.34 1.47 -11.57
C ARG A 84 -41.35 1.41 -12.71
N LYS A 85 -41.78 2.55 -13.27
CA LYS A 85 -42.71 2.60 -14.41
C LYS A 85 -42.02 2.34 -15.75
N SER A 86 -40.73 2.62 -15.86
CA SER A 86 -39.93 2.44 -17.08
C SER A 86 -38.75 1.48 -16.85
N PRO A 87 -39.01 0.19 -16.57
CA PRO A 87 -37.96 -0.76 -16.15
C PRO A 87 -36.89 -0.98 -17.22
N GLY A 88 -37.25 -0.99 -18.52
CA GLY A 88 -36.29 -1.18 -19.62
C GLY A 88 -35.27 -0.04 -19.74
N PHE A 89 -35.74 1.20 -19.76
CA PHE A 89 -34.86 2.39 -19.79
C PHE A 89 -34.00 2.46 -18.52
N THR A 90 -34.61 2.23 -17.36
CA THR A 90 -33.90 2.23 -16.07
C THR A 90 -32.80 1.17 -16.04
N ALA A 91 -33.05 -0.04 -16.56
CA ALA A 91 -32.06 -1.10 -16.60
C ALA A 91 -30.85 -0.71 -17.46
N VAL A 92 -31.09 -0.20 -18.68
CA VAL A 92 -30.01 0.26 -19.58
C VAL A 92 -29.21 1.37 -18.94
N ALA A 93 -29.86 2.42 -18.42
CA ALA A 93 -29.19 3.54 -17.77
C ALA A 93 -28.37 3.10 -16.54
N THR A 94 -28.90 2.18 -15.73
CA THR A 94 -28.21 1.64 -14.56
C THR A 94 -26.99 0.81 -14.97
N LEU A 95 -27.11 -0.04 -16.00
CA LEU A 95 -26.01 -0.83 -16.53
C LEU A 95 -24.90 0.07 -17.10
N THR A 96 -25.25 1.11 -17.86
CA THR A 96 -24.27 2.05 -18.40
C THR A 96 -23.54 2.79 -17.28
N LEU A 97 -24.26 3.26 -16.26
CA LEU A 97 -23.67 3.94 -15.11
C LEU A 97 -22.79 2.98 -14.28
N ALA A 98 -23.27 1.76 -14.03
CA ALA A 98 -22.53 0.74 -13.31
C ALA A 98 -21.24 0.35 -14.04
N LEU A 99 -21.28 0.23 -15.38
CA LEU A 99 -20.11 -0.06 -16.19
C LEU A 99 -19.11 1.10 -16.16
N GLY A 100 -19.56 2.35 -16.30
CA GLY A 100 -18.69 3.52 -16.24
C GLY A 100 -18.02 3.70 -14.87
N ILE A 101 -18.78 3.57 -13.79
CA ILE A 101 -18.26 3.66 -12.42
C ILE A 101 -17.34 2.45 -12.13
N GLY A 102 -17.77 1.25 -12.50
CA GLY A 102 -17.04 0.01 -12.24
C GLY A 102 -15.72 -0.06 -13.01
N ALA A 103 -15.70 0.33 -14.28
CA ALA A 103 -14.47 0.39 -15.08
C ALA A 103 -13.47 1.39 -14.51
N ASN A 104 -13.92 2.59 -14.16
CA ASN A 104 -13.05 3.60 -13.54
C ASN A 104 -12.54 3.13 -12.17
N ALA A 105 -13.41 2.58 -11.32
CA ALA A 105 -13.01 2.04 -10.03
C ALA A 105 -12.03 0.86 -10.16
N ALA A 106 -12.19 0.00 -11.17
CA ALA A 106 -11.28 -1.10 -11.43
C ALA A 106 -9.89 -0.61 -11.87
N ILE A 107 -9.84 0.37 -12.80
CA ILE A 107 -8.58 0.99 -13.25
C ILE A 107 -7.88 1.67 -12.07
N PHE A 108 -8.61 2.46 -11.28
CA PHE A 108 -8.04 3.11 -10.10
C PHE A 108 -7.61 2.10 -9.03
N GLY A 109 -8.34 1.01 -8.83
CA GLY A 109 -7.93 -0.06 -7.91
C GLY A 109 -6.67 -0.81 -8.38
N LEU A 110 -6.52 -1.00 -9.69
CA LEU A 110 -5.30 -1.57 -10.26
C LEU A 110 -4.13 -0.59 -10.13
N MET A 111 -4.33 0.70 -10.43
CA MET A 111 -3.31 1.73 -10.20
C MET A 111 -2.94 1.86 -8.73
N ASP A 112 -3.91 1.82 -7.81
CA ASP A 112 -3.65 1.92 -6.37
C ASP A 112 -2.79 0.75 -5.87
N SER A 113 -3.11 -0.47 -6.33
CA SER A 113 -2.35 -1.67 -5.97
C SER A 113 -0.96 -1.74 -6.63
N ALA A 114 -0.81 -1.23 -7.86
CA ALA A 114 0.45 -1.31 -8.62
C ALA A 114 1.39 -0.11 -8.41
N LEU A 115 0.86 1.09 -8.14
CA LEU A 115 1.62 2.35 -8.12
C LEU A 115 1.53 3.12 -6.79
N LEU A 116 0.41 3.08 -6.06
CA LEU A 116 0.18 3.98 -4.92
C LEU A 116 0.38 3.35 -3.54
N ARG A 117 0.21 2.03 -3.39
CA ARG A 117 0.76 1.34 -2.22
C ARG A 117 2.27 1.36 -2.33
N GLY A 118 2.87 2.39 -1.71
CA GLY A 118 4.30 2.43 -1.46
C GLY A 118 4.72 1.08 -0.89
N LEU A 119 5.78 0.52 -1.46
CA LEU A 119 6.29 -0.77 -1.03
C LEU A 119 6.48 -0.76 0.50
N PRO A 120 6.20 -1.87 1.21
CA PRO A 120 6.29 -1.92 2.67
C PRO A 120 7.73 -1.85 3.21
N PHE A 121 8.68 -1.42 2.37
CA PHE A 121 10.10 -1.34 2.65
C PHE A 121 10.47 0.11 2.94
N ARG A 122 11.43 0.31 3.84
CA ARG A 122 11.93 1.63 4.17
C ARG A 122 12.76 2.18 3.00
N GLU A 123 12.50 3.41 2.56
CA GLU A 123 13.25 4.09 1.48
C GLU A 123 13.47 3.16 0.27
N PRO A 124 12.38 2.69 -0.38
CA PRO A 124 12.45 1.68 -1.45
C PRO A 124 13.28 2.12 -2.65
N GLU A 125 13.35 3.42 -2.93
CA GLU A 125 14.18 4.02 -3.99
C GLU A 125 15.69 3.83 -3.81
N ARG A 126 16.13 3.44 -2.61
CA ARG A 126 17.52 3.11 -2.31
C ARG A 126 17.77 1.61 -2.29
N LEU A 127 16.74 0.79 -2.38
CA LEU A 127 16.90 -0.66 -2.43
C LEU A 127 17.20 -1.08 -3.85
N VAL A 128 18.20 -1.94 -3.98
CA VAL A 128 18.61 -2.49 -5.25
C VAL A 128 18.74 -3.99 -5.17
N HIS A 129 18.53 -4.62 -6.32
CA HIS A 129 18.81 -6.01 -6.55
C HIS A 129 20.09 -6.15 -7.36
N ILE A 130 20.94 -7.13 -7.01
CA ILE A 130 22.17 -7.42 -7.77
C ILE A 130 22.03 -8.79 -8.41
N TRP A 131 22.03 -8.80 -9.74
CA TRP A 131 22.07 -9.99 -10.59
C TRP A 131 23.46 -10.18 -11.17
N THR A 132 23.74 -11.38 -11.69
CA THR A 132 24.93 -11.65 -12.49
C THR A 132 24.52 -12.05 -13.90
N ILE A 133 25.29 -11.63 -14.89
CA ILE A 133 25.21 -12.15 -16.25
C ILE A 133 26.45 -12.97 -16.49
N GLU A 134 26.25 -14.19 -16.96
CA GLU A 134 27.30 -15.20 -17.14
C GLU A 134 27.61 -15.37 -18.63
N ALA A 135 28.50 -16.32 -18.96
CA ALA A 135 28.99 -16.54 -20.32
C ALA A 135 27.89 -16.87 -21.35
N ASP A 136 26.73 -17.36 -20.90
CA ASP A 136 25.55 -17.58 -21.74
C ASP A 136 24.80 -16.29 -22.10
N HIS A 137 25.28 -15.15 -21.62
CA HIS A 137 24.72 -13.81 -21.78
C HIS A 137 23.31 -13.65 -21.17
N ASP A 138 22.86 -14.62 -20.36
CA ASP A 138 21.58 -14.56 -19.67
C ASP A 138 21.73 -14.11 -18.22
N TRP A 139 20.62 -13.77 -17.58
CA TRP A 139 20.59 -13.30 -16.20
C TRP A 139 20.48 -14.46 -15.23
N HIS A 140 21.28 -14.36 -14.17
CA HIS A 140 21.32 -15.35 -13.12
C HIS A 140 21.45 -14.71 -11.73
N THR A 141 21.12 -15.50 -10.71
CA THR A 141 21.25 -15.15 -9.28
C THR A 141 22.69 -15.33 -8.79
N PRO A 142 23.41 -14.36 -8.22
CA PRO A 142 24.83 -14.52 -7.92
C PRO A 142 25.21 -15.77 -7.10
N THR A 143 26.46 -16.23 -7.17
CA THR A 143 26.95 -17.30 -6.28
C THR A 143 27.27 -16.77 -4.87
N PRO A 144 27.37 -17.63 -3.85
CA PRO A 144 27.89 -17.27 -2.54
C PRO A 144 29.23 -16.55 -2.58
N ALA A 145 30.15 -16.98 -3.45
CA ALA A 145 31.45 -16.34 -3.62
C ALA A 145 31.29 -14.90 -4.17
N GLN A 146 30.45 -14.73 -5.19
CA GLN A 146 30.11 -13.42 -5.74
C GLN A 146 29.47 -12.51 -4.69
N TYR A 147 28.54 -13.02 -3.88
CA TYR A 147 27.96 -12.28 -2.75
C TYR A 147 29.03 -11.83 -1.73
N LEU A 148 29.93 -12.73 -1.33
CA LEU A 148 30.97 -12.41 -0.36
C LEU A 148 31.92 -11.34 -0.89
N THR A 149 32.29 -11.39 -2.18
CA THR A 149 33.12 -10.36 -2.81
C THR A 149 32.39 -9.03 -2.90
N VAL A 150 31.13 -9.01 -3.36
CA VAL A 150 30.31 -7.79 -3.40
C VAL A 150 30.19 -7.19 -1.99
N ARG A 151 29.91 -8.00 -0.98
CA ARG A 151 29.83 -7.55 0.42
C ARG A 151 31.14 -6.97 0.95
N LYS A 152 32.27 -7.53 0.55
CA LYS A 152 33.60 -7.15 1.05
C LYS A 152 34.15 -5.91 0.36
N GLU A 153 33.93 -5.79 -0.94
CA GLU A 153 34.64 -4.81 -1.79
C GLU A 153 33.80 -3.61 -2.20
N SER A 154 32.47 -3.69 -2.05
CA SER A 154 31.63 -2.56 -2.39
C SER A 154 31.60 -1.49 -1.30
N GLU A 155 31.67 -0.25 -1.74
CA GLU A 155 31.58 0.96 -0.93
C GLU A 155 30.26 1.69 -1.17
N SER A 156 29.56 1.46 -2.29
CA SER A 156 28.28 2.12 -2.60
C SER A 156 27.10 1.63 -1.77
N PHE A 157 27.22 0.46 -1.14
CA PHE A 157 26.09 -0.22 -0.51
C PHE A 157 26.24 -0.32 1.01
N GLU A 158 25.15 -0.10 1.75
CA GLU A 158 25.06 -0.31 3.18
C GLU A 158 23.59 -0.38 3.65
N PRO A 159 23.09 -1.53 4.18
CA PRO A 159 23.68 -2.87 4.24
C PRO A 159 23.46 -3.74 2.97
N ILE A 160 24.23 -4.83 2.83
CA ILE A 160 24.07 -5.88 1.79
C ILE A 160 23.64 -7.19 2.44
N ALA A 161 22.54 -7.76 1.97
CA ALA A 161 22.00 -9.03 2.44
C ALA A 161 21.87 -10.03 1.27
N ALA A 162 21.94 -11.30 1.62
CA ALA A 162 21.69 -12.40 0.69
C ALA A 162 20.57 -13.31 1.19
N ALA A 163 19.94 -13.99 0.24
CA ALA A 163 19.03 -15.07 0.51
C ALA A 163 19.08 -16.19 -0.54
N GLY A 164 18.64 -17.38 -0.18
CA GLY A 164 18.55 -18.53 -1.09
C GLY A 164 17.28 -19.32 -0.82
N TRP A 165 16.90 -20.17 -1.77
CA TRP A 165 15.70 -20.99 -1.66
C TRP A 165 16.00 -22.31 -0.94
N ALA A 166 15.04 -22.75 -0.13
CA ALA A 166 15.05 -24.06 0.48
C ALA A 166 13.61 -24.59 0.61
N ASP A 167 13.42 -25.88 0.35
CA ASP A 167 12.17 -26.55 0.68
C ASP A 167 12.29 -27.16 2.08
N TYR A 168 11.29 -26.91 2.93
CA TYR A 168 11.19 -27.52 4.25
C TYR A 168 10.05 -28.52 4.30
N PHE A 169 10.31 -29.66 4.92
CA PHE A 169 9.30 -30.67 5.20
C PHE A 169 8.84 -30.52 6.65
N TYR A 170 7.61 -30.06 6.83
CA TYR A 170 7.02 -29.91 8.16
C TYR A 170 6.32 -31.20 8.57
N ASP A 171 6.76 -31.74 9.70
CA ASP A 171 6.16 -32.91 10.33
C ASP A 171 5.21 -32.43 11.44
N GLY A 172 3.91 -32.39 11.12
CA GLY A 172 2.85 -32.12 12.10
C GLY A 172 2.50 -33.35 12.93
N ASP A 173 1.80 -33.15 14.06
CA ASP A 173 1.55 -34.12 15.13
C ASP A 173 0.95 -35.50 14.73
N ASP A 174 0.53 -35.73 13.48
CA ASP A 174 0.19 -37.06 12.94
C ASP A 174 -0.07 -37.08 11.41
N SER A 175 0.49 -36.13 10.65
CA SER A 175 0.18 -35.96 9.21
C SER A 175 1.34 -36.29 8.28
N VAL A 176 1.03 -36.67 7.03
CA VAL A 176 2.01 -36.73 5.93
C VAL A 176 2.82 -35.44 5.88
N SER A 177 4.15 -35.57 5.83
CA SER A 177 5.08 -34.45 5.78
C SER A 177 4.72 -33.47 4.66
N GLN A 178 4.52 -32.20 5.00
CA GLN A 178 4.07 -31.18 4.06
C GLN A 178 5.24 -30.35 3.59
N ASN A 179 5.35 -30.12 2.28
CA ASN A 179 6.34 -29.20 1.74
C ASN A 179 5.92 -27.76 2.03
N LEU A 180 6.77 -27.04 2.74
CA LEU A 180 6.71 -25.61 2.99
C LEU A 180 7.83 -24.94 2.21
N PRO A 181 7.52 -24.09 1.22
CA PRO A 181 8.53 -23.31 0.55
C PRO A 181 9.19 -22.38 1.58
N GLY A 182 10.50 -22.27 1.51
CA GLY A 182 11.27 -21.51 2.47
C GLY A 182 12.44 -20.75 1.87
N PHE A 183 12.92 -19.84 2.70
CA PHE A 183 13.94 -18.88 2.33
C PHE A 183 15.04 -18.86 3.39
N LEU A 184 16.24 -19.19 2.95
CA LEU A 184 17.45 -19.04 3.75
C LEU A 184 17.90 -17.60 3.63
N VAL A 185 17.90 -16.83 4.72
CA VAL A 185 18.22 -15.41 4.71
C VAL A 185 19.38 -15.08 5.63
N THR A 186 20.19 -14.12 5.21
CA THR A 186 21.19 -13.50 6.09
C THR A 186 20.53 -12.76 7.25
N ALA A 187 21.20 -12.63 8.39
CA ALA A 187 20.59 -12.05 9.60
C ALA A 187 20.14 -10.59 9.38
N ASN A 188 20.86 -9.87 8.52
CA ASN A 188 20.53 -8.50 8.13
C ASN A 188 19.48 -8.39 7.03
N TRP A 189 18.89 -9.47 6.51
CA TRP A 189 17.90 -9.43 5.42
C TRP A 189 16.69 -8.52 5.72
N LEU A 190 16.01 -8.76 6.84
CA LEU A 190 14.86 -7.94 7.25
C LEU A 190 15.27 -6.49 7.56
N LEU A 191 16.48 -6.29 8.11
CA LEU A 191 17.04 -4.97 8.37
C LEU A 191 17.29 -4.19 7.06
N THR A 192 17.83 -4.86 6.04
CA THR A 192 18.05 -4.28 4.72
C THR A 192 16.73 -3.83 4.13
N LEU A 193 15.68 -4.66 4.20
CA LEU A 193 14.32 -4.32 3.76
C LEU A 193 13.64 -3.24 4.65
N GLY A 194 14.15 -2.98 5.85
CA GLY A 194 13.53 -2.09 6.82
C GLY A 194 12.27 -2.67 7.46
N VAL A 195 12.15 -4.01 7.47
CA VAL A 195 11.01 -4.73 8.02
C VAL A 195 11.32 -5.20 9.44
N ARG A 196 10.31 -5.15 10.31
CA ARG A 196 10.38 -5.71 11.66
C ARG A 196 9.39 -6.86 11.79
N PRO A 197 9.74 -7.95 12.49
CA PRO A 197 8.79 -9.01 12.83
C PRO A 197 7.59 -8.45 13.61
N LEU A 198 6.41 -8.98 13.35
CA LEU A 198 5.18 -8.71 14.09
C LEU A 198 5.27 -9.29 15.51
N LEU A 199 5.80 -10.50 15.63
CA LEU A 199 6.04 -11.21 16.89
C LEU A 199 7.50 -11.62 16.98
N GLY A 200 8.01 -11.69 18.22
CA GLY A 200 9.35 -12.21 18.50
C GLY A 200 10.46 -11.25 18.06
N ARG A 201 11.50 -11.79 17.43
CA ARG A 201 12.72 -11.06 17.05
C ARG A 201 13.24 -11.45 15.67
N ASN A 202 14.20 -10.67 15.17
CA ASN A 202 14.98 -11.02 13.99
C ASN A 202 16.08 -12.04 14.33
N PHE A 203 16.68 -12.63 13.30
CA PHE A 203 17.90 -13.42 13.38
C PHE A 203 19.06 -12.60 13.93
N ARG A 204 20.00 -13.30 14.55
CA ARG A 204 21.29 -12.77 15.02
C ARG A 204 22.43 -13.31 14.14
N ASP A 205 23.56 -12.62 14.16
CA ASP A 205 24.72 -13.00 13.34
C ASP A 205 25.34 -14.35 13.77
N ASP A 206 25.24 -14.72 15.05
CA ASP A 206 25.70 -16.02 15.58
C ASP A 206 24.84 -17.19 15.12
N GLU A 207 23.59 -16.95 14.72
CA GLU A 207 22.66 -17.94 14.17
C GLU A 207 22.94 -18.27 12.69
N GLN A 208 23.88 -17.56 12.05
CA GLN A 208 24.36 -17.86 10.70
C GLN A 208 25.55 -18.85 10.68
N ILE A 209 25.79 -19.54 11.80
CA ILE A 209 26.86 -20.51 11.99
C ILE A 209 26.24 -21.91 12.05
N ALA A 210 26.86 -22.89 11.38
CA ALA A 210 26.40 -24.27 11.40
C ALA A 210 26.28 -24.80 12.84
N GLY A 211 25.09 -25.31 13.19
CA GLY A 211 24.78 -25.82 14.53
C GLY A 211 24.13 -24.80 15.46
N GLN A 212 24.08 -23.52 15.08
CA GLN A 212 23.34 -22.45 15.76
C GLN A 212 22.14 -21.94 14.92
N ASP A 213 21.92 -22.56 13.76
CA ASP A 213 20.94 -22.20 12.73
C ASP A 213 19.56 -22.84 12.94
N ALA A 214 19.32 -23.49 14.08
CA ALA A 214 18.06 -24.17 14.43
C ALA A 214 16.95 -23.20 14.87
N VAL A 215 16.78 -22.11 14.11
CA VAL A 215 15.76 -21.08 14.34
C VAL A 215 15.03 -20.74 13.05
N ALA A 216 13.77 -20.34 13.14
CA ALA A 216 12.98 -19.92 11.98
C ALA A 216 12.04 -18.76 12.30
N ILE A 217 11.72 -17.97 11.27
CA ILE A 217 10.66 -16.95 11.28
C ILE A 217 9.55 -17.42 10.34
N LEU A 218 8.31 -17.34 10.78
CA LEU A 218 7.15 -17.73 9.97
C LEU A 218 6.63 -16.57 9.14
N SER A 219 6.10 -16.84 7.95
CA SER A 219 5.24 -15.88 7.25
C SER A 219 3.93 -15.66 8.02
N TYR A 220 3.31 -14.50 7.81
CA TYR A 220 2.01 -14.19 8.43
C TYR A 220 0.94 -15.23 8.07
N ASP A 221 0.92 -15.66 6.81
CA ASP A 221 -0.07 -16.61 6.32
C ASP A 221 0.17 -18.03 6.88
N CYS A 222 1.42 -18.47 6.99
CA CYS A 222 1.76 -19.75 7.64
C CYS A 222 1.33 -19.74 9.12
N TRP A 223 1.67 -18.68 9.85
CA TRP A 223 1.26 -18.49 11.24
C TRP A 223 -0.27 -18.50 11.42
N ARG A 224 -1.00 -17.76 10.58
CA ARG A 224 -2.46 -17.64 10.65
C ARG A 224 -3.17 -18.94 10.30
N THR A 225 -2.72 -19.63 9.26
CA THR A 225 -3.42 -20.81 8.70
C THR A 225 -3.04 -22.11 9.40
N ARG A 226 -1.74 -22.34 9.65
CA ARG A 226 -1.24 -23.61 10.20
C ARG A 226 -1.14 -23.59 11.71
N PHE A 227 -0.70 -22.46 12.27
CA PHE A 227 -0.53 -22.29 13.71
C PHE A 227 -1.71 -21.55 14.34
N HIS A 228 -2.85 -21.45 13.64
CA HIS A 228 -4.10 -20.85 14.10
C HIS A 228 -3.95 -19.47 14.73
N ALA A 229 -3.00 -18.67 14.23
CA ALA A 229 -2.64 -17.36 14.77
C ALA A 229 -2.27 -17.40 16.27
N ASP A 230 -1.62 -18.46 16.74
CA ASP A 230 -1.18 -18.62 18.12
C ASP A 230 -0.19 -17.49 18.52
N PRO A 231 -0.56 -16.58 19.43
CA PRO A 231 0.31 -15.47 19.84
C PRO A 231 1.54 -15.94 20.62
N GLN A 232 1.55 -17.19 21.12
CA GLN A 232 2.66 -17.80 21.85
C GLN A 232 3.58 -18.63 20.95
N ILE A 233 3.43 -18.56 19.62
CA ILE A 233 4.27 -19.35 18.70
C ILE A 233 5.76 -19.00 18.81
N ALA A 234 6.09 -17.74 19.11
CA ALA A 234 7.48 -17.31 19.30
C ALA A 234 8.07 -17.94 20.57
N GLY A 235 9.14 -18.72 20.40
CA GLY A 235 9.79 -19.53 21.42
C GLY A 235 9.40 -21.02 21.39
N LYS A 236 8.38 -21.40 20.61
CA LYS A 236 7.99 -22.81 20.46
C LYS A 236 8.86 -23.53 19.44
N GLN A 237 9.00 -24.84 19.62
CA GLN A 237 9.70 -25.70 18.67
C GLN A 237 8.71 -26.30 17.68
N ILE A 238 9.14 -26.35 16.43
CA ILE A 238 8.49 -27.06 15.33
C ILE A 238 9.50 -28.04 14.74
N VAL A 239 9.03 -29.09 14.07
CA VAL A 239 9.90 -30.06 13.41
C VAL A 239 9.94 -29.75 11.92
N LEU A 240 11.11 -29.34 11.43
CA LEU A 240 11.38 -29.08 10.02
C LEU A 240 12.50 -30.02 9.55
N ASN A 241 12.27 -30.76 8.47
CA ASN A 241 13.23 -31.75 7.95
C ASN A 241 13.70 -32.76 9.02
N ARG A 242 12.78 -33.21 9.88
CA ARG A 242 13.06 -34.08 11.05
C ARG A 242 14.02 -33.48 12.08
N ARG A 243 14.21 -32.16 12.06
CA ARG A 243 15.05 -31.42 13.01
C ARG A 243 14.19 -30.46 13.83
N PRO A 244 14.35 -30.42 15.16
CA PRO A 244 13.68 -29.41 15.97
C PRO A 244 14.26 -28.03 15.65
N VAL A 245 13.38 -27.08 15.31
CA VAL A 245 13.69 -25.69 14.98
C VAL A 245 12.82 -24.79 15.85
N THR A 246 13.42 -23.77 16.46
CA THR A 246 12.67 -22.83 17.31
C THR A 246 12.11 -21.70 16.46
N VAL A 247 10.81 -21.47 16.54
CA VAL A 247 10.19 -20.29 15.92
C VAL A 247 10.58 -19.07 16.74
N ILE A 248 11.31 -18.12 16.17
CA ILE A 248 11.79 -16.91 16.87
C ILE A 248 10.99 -15.66 16.51
N GLY A 249 10.14 -15.72 15.48
CA GLY A 249 9.29 -14.59 15.11
C GLY A 249 8.28 -14.90 14.00
N VAL A 250 7.45 -13.89 13.71
CA VAL A 250 6.44 -13.92 12.63
C VAL A 250 6.55 -12.64 11.82
N LEU A 251 6.55 -12.74 10.49
CA LEU A 251 6.59 -11.58 9.59
C LEU A 251 5.24 -10.85 9.55
N PRO A 252 5.23 -9.53 9.26
CA PRO A 252 3.99 -8.78 9.10
C PRO A 252 3.23 -9.17 7.82
N GLN A 253 1.90 -9.03 7.85
CA GLN A 253 1.02 -9.31 6.72
C GLN A 253 1.39 -8.53 5.44
N SER A 254 1.99 -7.35 5.59
CA SER A 254 2.39 -6.50 4.47
C SER A 254 3.39 -7.16 3.52
N LEU A 255 4.11 -8.20 3.96
CA LEU A 255 5.04 -8.95 3.11
C LEU A 255 4.40 -10.06 2.27
N GLY A 256 3.18 -10.50 2.60
CA GLY A 256 2.52 -11.62 1.90
C GLY A 256 2.42 -11.46 0.37
N PRO A 257 2.13 -10.26 -0.17
CA PRO A 257 2.12 -10.05 -1.62
C PRO A 257 3.50 -10.16 -2.29
N TYR A 258 4.57 -9.99 -1.53
CA TYR A 258 5.95 -9.91 -2.05
C TYR A 258 6.79 -11.15 -1.72
N TYR A 259 6.35 -12.01 -0.80
CA TYR A 259 7.02 -13.26 -0.44
C TYR A 259 5.97 -14.34 -0.26
N GLN A 260 6.09 -15.41 -1.05
CA GLN A 260 5.21 -16.58 -0.96
C GLN A 260 5.77 -17.67 -0.05
N ASP A 261 7.03 -17.52 0.38
CA ASP A 261 7.71 -18.45 1.27
C ASP A 261 7.05 -18.47 2.66
N GLU A 262 6.85 -19.67 3.19
CA GLU A 262 6.19 -19.89 4.47
C GLU A 262 7.17 -19.88 5.64
N ILE A 263 8.42 -20.26 5.38
CA ILE A 263 9.49 -20.41 6.38
C ILE A 263 10.70 -19.57 5.99
N PHE A 264 11.21 -18.78 6.94
CA PHE A 264 12.49 -18.08 6.81
C PHE A 264 13.45 -18.67 7.83
N ALA A 265 14.68 -18.98 7.43
CA ALA A 265 15.70 -19.55 8.31
C ALA A 265 17.09 -18.93 8.02
N PRO A 266 18.07 -19.04 8.92
CA PRO A 266 19.39 -18.47 8.70
C PRO A 266 20.13 -19.08 7.50
N LEU A 267 20.70 -18.22 6.66
CA LEU A 267 21.64 -18.62 5.62
C LEU A 267 23.02 -18.83 6.24
N VAL A 268 23.43 -20.10 6.33
CA VAL A 268 24.78 -20.52 6.76
C VAL A 268 25.63 -20.78 5.53
N LEU A 269 26.58 -19.91 5.19
CA LEU A 269 27.37 -20.07 3.96
C LEU A 269 28.39 -21.23 4.04
N ASP A 270 28.99 -21.44 5.22
CA ASP A 270 30.07 -22.42 5.43
C ASP A 270 29.59 -23.89 5.39
N SER A 271 28.35 -24.15 5.79
CA SER A 271 27.78 -25.52 5.81
C SER A 271 27.66 -26.13 4.40
N TYR A 272 27.64 -25.28 3.37
CA TYR A 272 27.56 -25.70 1.97
C TYR A 272 28.94 -25.86 1.31
N ALA A 273 30.01 -25.37 1.94
CA ALA A 273 31.38 -25.51 1.44
C ALA A 273 32.08 -26.79 1.92
N SER A 274 31.64 -27.40 3.03
CA SER A 274 32.44 -28.40 3.76
C SER A 274 32.02 -29.88 3.61
N GLN A 275 31.05 -30.21 2.76
CA GLN A 275 30.73 -31.62 2.46
C GLN A 275 31.29 -32.01 1.09
N GLY A 276 32.54 -32.48 1.09
CA GLY A 276 33.37 -32.84 -0.07
C GLY A 276 32.81 -33.92 -1.00
N ASN A 277 31.71 -33.61 -1.67
CA ASN A 277 31.14 -34.32 -2.81
C ASN A 277 30.53 -33.27 -3.73
N VAL A 278 31.22 -32.93 -4.82
CA VAL A 278 30.70 -32.28 -6.05
C VAL A 278 29.36 -31.52 -5.87
N ARG A 279 29.40 -30.43 -5.11
CA ARG A 279 28.45 -29.30 -5.14
C ARG A 279 29.18 -27.96 -5.01
N ALA A 280 30.47 -27.94 -5.35
CA ALA A 280 31.17 -26.70 -5.72
C ALA A 280 30.57 -26.24 -7.06
N GLY A 281 29.44 -25.54 -6.97
CA GLY A 281 28.59 -25.17 -8.09
C GLY A 281 27.13 -25.51 -7.81
N LYS A 282 26.30 -24.47 -7.73
CA LYS A 282 24.83 -24.45 -7.63
C LYS A 282 24.23 -24.40 -6.22
N MET A 283 24.76 -23.53 -5.37
CA MET A 283 23.87 -22.68 -4.57
C MET A 283 23.93 -21.30 -5.19
N ARG A 284 22.79 -20.74 -5.56
CA ARG A 284 22.68 -19.38 -6.06
C ARG A 284 21.92 -18.57 -5.04
N VAL A 285 22.34 -17.34 -4.83
CA VAL A 285 21.76 -16.43 -3.85
C VAL A 285 21.19 -15.21 -4.54
N GLN A 286 20.07 -14.75 -4.02
CA GLN A 286 19.55 -13.44 -4.23
C GLN A 286 20.39 -12.44 -3.44
N ILE A 287 20.84 -11.35 -4.06
CA ILE A 287 21.52 -10.25 -3.36
C ILE A 287 20.62 -9.02 -3.38
N ILE A 288 20.30 -8.52 -2.20
CA ILE A 288 19.70 -7.20 -2.02
C ILE A 288 20.67 -6.28 -1.30
N ALA A 289 20.67 -5.03 -1.70
CA ALA A 289 21.52 -4.02 -1.09
C ALA A 289 20.77 -2.70 -0.96
N ARG A 290 21.22 -1.87 -0.04
CA ARG A 290 20.76 -0.48 0.07
C ARG A 290 21.87 0.46 -0.36
N LEU A 291 21.60 1.38 -1.27
CA LEU A 291 22.52 2.44 -1.66
C LEU A 291 22.81 3.34 -0.46
N LYS A 292 24.07 3.73 -0.24
CA LYS A 292 24.43 4.75 0.76
C LYS A 292 23.79 6.10 0.44
N PRO A 293 23.59 6.99 1.44
CA PRO A 293 23.00 8.30 1.19
C PRO A 293 23.85 9.09 0.18
N GLY A 294 23.22 9.59 -0.88
CA GLY A 294 23.90 10.37 -1.92
C GLY A 294 24.57 9.56 -3.04
N VAL A 295 24.56 8.22 -2.96
CA VAL A 295 25.05 7.36 -4.04
C VAL A 295 23.96 7.16 -5.09
N THR A 296 24.30 7.39 -6.36
CA THR A 296 23.39 7.18 -7.49
C THR A 296 23.44 5.74 -7.98
N LEU A 297 22.35 5.28 -8.61
CA LEU A 297 22.31 3.95 -9.23
C LEU A 297 23.42 3.77 -10.29
N GLY A 298 23.76 4.83 -11.02
CA GLY A 298 24.85 4.80 -12.01
C GLY A 298 26.22 4.52 -11.38
N GLN A 299 26.52 5.15 -10.25
CA GLN A 299 27.78 4.89 -9.52
C GLN A 299 27.84 3.46 -9.00
N ALA A 300 26.74 2.96 -8.42
CA ALA A 300 26.65 1.59 -7.94
C ALA A 300 26.80 0.55 -9.07
N ARG A 301 26.27 0.83 -10.27
CA ARG A 301 26.46 0.00 -11.46
C ARG A 301 27.93 -0.05 -11.89
N SER A 302 28.57 1.11 -12.00
CA SER A 302 30.00 1.16 -12.38
C SER A 302 30.90 0.43 -11.38
N GLU A 303 30.62 0.54 -10.08
CA GLU A 303 31.35 -0.21 -9.06
C GLU A 303 31.11 -1.72 -9.19
N ALA A 304 29.87 -2.16 -9.37
CA ALA A 304 29.54 -3.56 -9.56
C ALA A 304 30.23 -4.16 -10.81
N GLU A 305 30.36 -3.39 -11.90
CA GLU A 305 31.12 -3.81 -13.09
C GLU A 305 32.60 -4.03 -12.81
N VAL A 306 33.23 -3.20 -11.97
CA VAL A 306 34.63 -3.37 -11.55
C VAL A 306 34.79 -4.66 -10.74
N ILE A 307 33.89 -4.92 -9.79
CA ILE A 307 33.93 -6.14 -8.97
C ILE A 307 33.70 -7.38 -9.84
N ALA A 308 32.78 -7.33 -10.81
CA ALA A 308 32.52 -8.42 -11.74
C ALA A 308 33.77 -8.82 -12.56
N GLY A 309 34.65 -7.86 -12.86
CA GLY A 309 35.91 -8.10 -13.58
C GLY A 309 36.80 -9.17 -12.94
N GLN A 310 36.70 -9.39 -11.63
CA GLN A 310 37.48 -10.40 -10.91
C GLN A 310 37.03 -11.84 -11.18
N PHE A 311 35.78 -11.99 -11.63
CA PHE A 311 35.15 -13.28 -11.89
C PHE A 311 35.26 -13.71 -13.36
N LYS A 312 35.95 -12.94 -14.21
CA LYS A 312 36.19 -13.29 -15.63
C LYS A 312 37.23 -14.40 -15.83
N ASN A 313 37.77 -14.95 -14.74
CA ASN A 313 38.87 -15.92 -14.80
C ASN A 313 38.33 -17.35 -15.07
N PRO A 314 38.89 -18.11 -16.03
CA PRO A 314 38.31 -19.38 -16.49
C PRO A 314 38.45 -20.57 -15.51
N GLY A 315 39.09 -20.38 -14.35
CA GLY A 315 39.44 -21.47 -13.42
C GLY A 315 38.24 -22.16 -12.73
N ALA A 316 37.07 -21.52 -12.68
CA ALA A 316 35.85 -22.09 -12.08
C ALA A 316 34.60 -21.62 -12.84
N PRO A 317 34.05 -22.43 -13.78
CA PRO A 317 32.90 -22.03 -14.60
C PRO A 317 31.66 -21.62 -13.79
N ALA A 318 31.47 -22.19 -12.60
CA ALA A 318 30.32 -21.90 -11.76
C ALA A 318 30.36 -20.52 -11.06
N ASP A 319 31.53 -19.88 -10.98
CA ASP A 319 31.71 -18.57 -10.35
C ASP A 319 31.97 -17.46 -11.38
N GLN A 320 31.86 -17.76 -12.68
CA GLN A 320 32.07 -16.78 -13.73
C GLN A 320 30.98 -15.71 -13.72
N ALA A 321 31.39 -14.46 -13.89
CA ALA A 321 30.49 -13.35 -14.16
C ALA A 321 31.11 -12.49 -15.25
N ASP A 322 30.35 -12.23 -16.32
CA ASP A 322 30.73 -11.26 -17.34
C ASP A 322 30.46 -9.83 -16.86
N ARG A 323 29.34 -9.64 -16.16
CA ARG A 323 28.95 -8.39 -15.51
C ARG A 323 27.97 -8.63 -14.36
N PHE A 324 28.00 -7.76 -13.36
CA PHE A 324 26.90 -7.63 -12.40
C PHE A 324 25.92 -6.57 -12.88
N VAL A 325 24.63 -6.81 -12.65
CA VAL A 325 23.56 -5.86 -12.98
C VAL A 325 22.88 -5.41 -11.71
N VAL A 326 22.88 -4.08 -11.50
CA VAL A 326 22.20 -3.45 -10.36
C VAL A 326 20.90 -2.83 -10.84
N GLU A 327 19.79 -3.35 -10.33
CA GLU A 327 18.43 -2.90 -10.65
C GLU A 327 17.74 -2.29 -9.44
N ASP A 328 16.82 -1.36 -9.69
CA ASP A 328 15.93 -0.84 -8.65
C ASP A 328 15.03 -1.97 -8.15
N PHE A 329 14.99 -2.17 -6.83
CA PHE A 329 14.26 -3.27 -6.21
C PHE A 329 12.75 -3.20 -6.49
N ALA A 330 12.18 -2.00 -6.61
CA ALA A 330 10.77 -1.82 -6.94
C ALA A 330 10.46 -2.18 -8.40
N GLU A 331 11.37 -1.90 -9.33
CA GLU A 331 11.24 -2.37 -10.71
C GLU A 331 11.28 -3.90 -10.79
N THR A 332 12.24 -4.54 -10.09
CA THR A 332 12.33 -6.00 -10.03
C THR A 332 11.05 -6.65 -9.48
N LEU A 333 10.49 -6.08 -8.41
CA LEU A 333 9.23 -6.58 -7.84
C LEU A 333 8.02 -6.41 -8.78
N ARG A 334 8.00 -5.35 -9.61
CA ARG A 334 6.91 -5.08 -10.56
C ARG A 334 6.93 -5.99 -11.78
N HIS A 335 8.10 -6.41 -12.25
CA HIS A 335 8.22 -7.15 -13.50
C HIS A 335 8.29 -8.67 -13.32
N LEU A 336 8.85 -9.18 -12.21
CA LEU A 336 9.30 -10.58 -12.15
C LEU A 336 8.86 -11.34 -10.88
N GLY A 337 8.32 -10.62 -9.91
CA GLY A 337 8.22 -11.10 -8.53
C GLY A 337 9.62 -11.19 -7.88
N PRO A 338 9.70 -11.42 -6.56
CA PRO A 338 10.98 -11.46 -5.82
C PRO A 338 11.92 -12.61 -6.25
N THR A 339 11.45 -13.59 -7.05
CA THR A 339 12.06 -14.92 -7.13
C THR A 339 12.69 -15.28 -8.47
N LYS A 340 12.57 -14.44 -9.51
CA LYS A 340 13.08 -14.78 -10.85
C LYS A 340 14.03 -13.71 -11.39
N PRO A 341 15.21 -14.11 -11.92
CA PRO A 341 16.01 -13.20 -12.71
C PRO A 341 15.22 -12.76 -13.95
N PRO A 342 15.41 -11.51 -14.44
CA PRO A 342 14.83 -11.06 -15.70
C PRO A 342 15.29 -11.97 -16.83
N ARG A 343 14.38 -12.53 -17.65
CA ARG A 343 14.83 -13.13 -18.91
C ARG A 343 15.05 -12.01 -19.92
N LEU A 344 16.03 -12.20 -20.81
CA LEU A 344 16.23 -11.30 -21.97
C LEU A 344 14.95 -11.05 -22.79
N THR A 345 14.00 -11.98 -22.78
CA THR A 345 12.70 -11.87 -23.46
C THR A 345 11.68 -10.99 -22.73
N ASP A 346 11.88 -10.71 -21.45
CA ASP A 346 10.94 -9.99 -20.60
C ASP A 346 11.20 -8.47 -20.60
N LEU A 347 12.31 -8.04 -21.24
CA LEU A 347 12.78 -6.64 -21.30
C LEU A 347 12.67 -6.01 -22.71
N THR A 348 11.99 -6.69 -23.64
CA THR A 348 11.60 -6.19 -24.97
C THR A 348 10.10 -6.01 -25.05
#